data_AF-A0A2N1IZK1-F1
#
_entry.id   AF-A0A2N1IZK1-F1
#
_cell.length_a   1.000
_cell.length_b   1.000
_cell.length_c   1.000
_cell.angle_alpha   90.00
_cell.angle_beta   90.00
_cell.angle_gamma   90.00
#
_symmetry.space_group_name_H-M   'P 1'
#
loop_
_entity.id
_entity.type
_entity.pdbx_description
1 polymer ?
#
loop_
_entity_poly.entity_id
_entity_poly.type
_entity_poly.pdbx_seq_one_letter_code
_entity_poly.pdbx_strand_id
1 'polypeptide(L)'
;MLDLAIIGGGPAGLTAGLYATRGGLKDVVMFEMGMPGGQITGSSEIENYPGQEKVMSGLDLMQSWPEQAMKFGLKHEMKKITSVVKNDDIFTLTSEDGNTFES
;
A
#
# COMPACT_ATOMS: atom_id res chain seq x y z
N MET A 1 -17.05 5.88 2.99
CA MET A 1 -16.49 6.31 1.70
C MET A 1 -15.10 6.80 1.97
N LEU A 2 -14.12 6.17 1.36
CA LEU A 2 -12.71 6.47 1.51
C LEU A 2 -12.37 7.72 0.68
N ASP A 3 -11.37 8.49 1.11
CA ASP A 3 -10.78 9.52 0.25
C ASP A 3 -9.92 8.88 -0.85
N LEU A 4 -9.33 7.72 -0.55
CA LEU A 4 -8.48 6.98 -1.47
C LEU A 4 -8.37 5.50 -1.06
N ALA A 5 -8.68 4.60 -2.00
CA ALA A 5 -8.32 3.19 -1.93
C ALA A 5 -7.03 2.89 -2.71
N ILE A 6 -6.07 2.22 -2.08
CA ILE A 6 -4.80 1.77 -2.69
C ILE A 6 -4.83 0.24 -2.74
N ILE A 7 -4.67 -0.34 -3.94
CA ILE A 7 -4.69 -1.80 -4.12
C ILE A 7 -3.25 -2.29 -4.34
N GLY A 8 -2.71 -3.01 -3.36
CA GLY A 8 -1.35 -3.51 -3.31
C GLY A 8 -0.45 -2.72 -2.35
N GLY A 9 0.34 -3.45 -1.57
CA GLY A 9 1.22 -2.95 -0.51
C GLY A 9 2.70 -3.09 -0.80
N GLY A 10 3.09 -3.07 -2.08
CA GLY A 10 4.50 -2.92 -2.47
C GLY A 10 5.02 -1.48 -2.30
N PRO A 11 6.24 -1.19 -2.81
CA PRO A 11 6.84 0.14 -2.73
C PRO A 11 5.93 1.25 -3.29
N ALA A 12 5.19 0.97 -4.36
CA ALA A 12 4.23 1.90 -4.97
C ALA A 12 3.08 2.24 -4.01
N GLY A 13 2.43 1.24 -3.42
CA GLY A 13 1.29 1.45 -2.51
C GLY A 13 1.69 2.13 -1.21
N LEU A 14 2.82 1.72 -0.62
CA LEU A 14 3.37 2.34 0.58
C LEU A 14 3.73 3.82 0.33
N THR A 15 4.34 4.13 -0.82
CA THR A 15 4.67 5.51 -1.18
C THR A 15 3.41 6.33 -1.45
N ALA A 16 2.42 5.78 -2.14
CA ALA A 16 1.14 6.46 -2.39
C ALA A 16 0.43 6.79 -1.07
N GLY A 17 0.34 5.83 -0.14
CA GLY A 17 -0.30 6.03 1.15
C GLY A 17 0.43 7.04 2.02
N LEU A 18 1.77 7.00 2.03
CA LEU A 18 2.61 8.01 2.68
C LEU A 18 2.29 9.42 2.17
N TYR A 19 2.25 9.61 0.85
CA TYR A 19 2.01 10.94 0.28
C TYR A 19 0.57 11.40 0.43
N ALA A 20 -0.42 10.52 0.24
CA ALA A 20 -1.83 10.85 0.37
C ALA A 20 -2.17 11.35 1.78
N THR A 21 -1.75 10.62 2.80
CA THR A 21 -2.07 10.93 4.19
C THR A 21 -1.27 12.13 4.70
N ARG A 22 0.00 12.23 4.34
CA ARG A 22 0.83 13.41 4.66
C ARG A 22 0.38 14.67 3.90
N GLY A 23 -0.24 14.49 2.73
CA GLY A 23 -0.86 15.54 1.92
C GLY A 23 -2.21 16.03 2.45
N GLY A 24 -2.79 15.33 3.44
CA GLY A 24 -3.96 15.79 4.17
C GLY A 24 -5.23 14.94 4.02
N LEU A 25 -5.24 13.92 3.14
CA LEU A 25 -6.35 12.97 3.07
C LEU A 25 -6.47 12.21 4.40
N LYS A 26 -7.70 11.98 4.85
CA LYS A 26 -8.00 11.48 6.20
C LYS A 26 -8.41 10.02 6.22
N ASP A 27 -9.09 9.54 5.17
CA ASP A 27 -9.55 8.15 5.08
C ASP A 27 -8.90 7.43 3.90
N VAL A 28 -7.62 7.07 4.07
CA VAL A 28 -6.81 6.35 3.08
C VAL A 28 -6.58 4.92 3.55
N VAL A 29 -6.94 3.95 2.71
CA VAL A 29 -6.79 2.53 3.01
C VAL A 29 -5.99 1.83 1.92
N MET A 30 -4.95 1.10 2.32
CA MET A 30 -4.19 0.20 1.47
C MET A 30 -4.64 -1.24 1.70
N PHE A 31 -5.07 -1.90 0.64
CA PHE A 31 -5.48 -3.30 0.62
C PHE A 31 -4.31 -4.16 0.13
N GLU A 32 -3.77 -5.01 1.00
CA GLU A 32 -2.66 -5.92 0.68
C GLU A 32 -2.91 -7.28 1.31
N MET A 33 -2.66 -8.37 0.60
CA MET A 33 -2.98 -9.73 1.03
C MET A 33 -2.07 -10.25 2.16
N GLY A 34 -0.89 -9.67 2.33
CA GLY A 34 0.08 -10.11 3.33
C GLY A 34 0.78 -8.95 4.02
N MET A 35 2.03 -9.18 4.43
CA MET A 35 2.88 -8.10 4.90
C MET A 35 3.22 -7.16 3.74
N PRO A 36 3.08 -5.83 3.92
CA PRO A 36 3.51 -4.87 2.92
C PRO A 36 5.02 -4.99 2.66
N GLY A 37 5.41 -4.83 1.40
CA GLY A 37 6.78 -5.04 0.94
C GLY A 37 6.84 -5.39 -0.54
N GLY A 38 5.87 -6.17 -1.02
CA GLY A 38 5.77 -6.55 -2.43
C GLY A 38 6.92 -7.44 -2.90
N GLN A 39 7.15 -7.49 -4.22
CA GLN A 39 8.04 -8.47 -4.84
C GLN A 39 9.51 -8.37 -4.40
N ILE A 40 9.99 -7.16 -4.09
CA ILE A 40 11.40 -6.94 -3.73
C ILE A 40 11.81 -7.73 -2.49
N THR A 41 10.87 -8.04 -1.59
CA THR A 41 11.11 -8.83 -0.37
C THR A 41 11.67 -10.22 -0.64
N GLY A 42 11.47 -10.78 -1.84
CA GLY A 42 12.05 -12.05 -2.25
C GLY A 42 13.47 -11.96 -2.82
N SER A 43 13.97 -10.75 -3.09
CA SER A 43 15.34 -10.54 -3.58
C SER A 43 16.34 -10.68 -2.43
N SER A 44 17.39 -11.47 -2.64
CA SER A 44 18.51 -11.59 -1.71
C SER A 44 19.37 -10.33 -1.68
N GLU A 45 19.33 -9.51 -2.73
CA GLU A 45 20.20 -8.34 -2.88
C GLU A 45 19.49 -7.19 -3.61
N ILE A 46 19.71 -5.97 -3.15
CA ILE A 46 19.38 -4.72 -3.84
C ILE A 46 20.51 -3.71 -3.61
N GLU A 47 20.90 -3.04 -4.69
CA GLU A 47 22.00 -2.06 -4.70
C GLU A 47 21.69 -0.80 -5.53
N ASN A 48 20.50 -0.75 -6.15
CA ASN A 48 20.15 0.24 -7.17
C ASN A 48 18.99 1.16 -6.77
N TYR A 49 18.66 1.27 -5.48
CA TYR A 49 17.66 2.22 -4.99
C TYR A 49 18.33 3.52 -4.52
N PRO A 50 18.14 4.67 -5.21
CA PRO A 50 18.81 5.91 -4.86
C PRO A 50 18.56 6.34 -3.41
N GLY A 51 19.62 6.75 -2.71
CA GLY A 51 19.58 7.11 -1.29
C GLY A 51 19.75 5.92 -0.33
N GLN A 52 19.73 4.69 -0.84
CA GLN A 52 20.13 3.49 -0.11
C GLN A 52 21.49 3.02 -0.62
N GLU A 53 22.57 3.50 0.01
CA GLU A 53 23.95 3.20 -0.43
C GLU A 53 24.41 1.79 -0.05
N LYS A 54 23.89 1.26 1.06
CA LYS A 54 24.28 -0.07 1.55
C LYS A 54 23.50 -1.14 0.79
N VAL A 55 24.24 -2.04 0.15
CA VAL A 55 23.73 -3.31 -0.35
C VAL A 55 23.11 -4.10 0.79
N MET A 56 21.89 -4.60 0.59
CA MET A 56 21.13 -5.36 1.58
C MET A 56 20.11 -6.27 0.90
N SER A 57 19.42 -7.11 1.67
CA SER A 57 18.28 -7.87 1.13
C SER A 57 17.10 -6.95 0.86
N GLY A 58 16.22 -7.36 -0.05
CA GLY A 58 14.99 -6.61 -0.29
C GLY A 58 14.01 -6.64 0.89
N LEU A 59 14.11 -7.65 1.77
CA LEU A 59 13.36 -7.69 3.02
C LEU A 59 13.86 -6.60 3.99
N ASP A 60 15.18 -6.48 4.14
CA ASP A 60 15.80 -5.45 5.01
C ASP A 60 15.47 -4.03 4.52
N LEU A 61 15.47 -3.82 3.20
CA LEU A 61 15.05 -2.55 2.61
C LEU A 61 13.63 -2.18 3.07
N MET A 62 12.68 -3.10 2.93
CA MET A 62 11.25 -2.82 3.15
C MET A 62 10.84 -2.81 4.62
N GLN A 63 11.67 -3.31 5.53
CA GLN A 63 11.32 -3.51 6.95
C GLN A 63 10.76 -2.25 7.63
N SER A 64 11.32 -1.07 7.33
CA SER A 64 10.94 0.21 7.95
C SER A 64 9.80 0.95 7.23
N TRP A 65 9.45 0.53 6.02
CA TRP A 65 8.55 1.29 5.15
C TRP A 65 7.09 1.28 5.63
N PRO A 66 6.51 0.16 6.12
CA PRO A 66 5.15 0.16 6.65
C PRO A 66 4.98 1.17 7.80
N GLU A 67 5.91 1.20 8.75
CA GLU A 67 5.86 2.14 9.87
C GLU A 67 5.96 3.60 9.38
N GLN A 68 6.87 3.88 8.43
CA GLN A 68 7.00 5.20 7.84
C GLN A 68 5.72 5.65 7.12
N ALA A 69 5.12 4.77 6.33
CA ALA A 69 3.91 5.07 5.55
C ALA A 69 2.68 5.25 6.44
N MET A 70 2.56 4.45 7.51
CA MET A 70 1.44 4.51 8.46
C MET A 70 1.52 5.68 9.44
N LYS A 71 2.68 6.31 9.59
CA LYS A 71 2.92 7.43 10.52
C LYS A 71 1.91 8.58 10.41
N PHE A 72 1.35 8.81 9.23
CA PHE A 72 0.43 9.94 8.95
C PHE A 72 -1.04 9.52 8.85
N GLY A 73 -1.38 8.27 9.17
CA GLY A 73 -2.76 7.79 9.22
C GLY A 73 -3.16 6.82 8.10
N LEU A 74 -2.21 6.28 7.34
CA LEU A 74 -2.51 5.22 6.36
C LEU A 74 -2.97 3.97 7.12
N LYS A 75 -4.11 3.42 6.71
CA LYS A 75 -4.63 2.14 7.22
C LYS A 75 -4.23 1.00 6.29
N HIS A 76 -3.93 -0.17 6.84
CA HIS A 76 -3.72 -1.40 6.08
C HIS A 76 -4.86 -2.38 6.36
N GLU A 77 -5.57 -2.76 5.31
CA GLU A 77 -6.53 -3.85 5.32
C GLU A 77 -5.88 -5.09 4.70
N MET A 78 -5.80 -6.17 5.48
CA MET A 78 -5.25 -7.44 5.00
C MET A 78 -6.29 -8.20 4.17
N LYS A 79 -6.59 -7.68 2.98
CA LYS A 79 -7.64 -8.18 2.08
C LYS A 79 -7.18 -8.18 0.64
N LYS A 80 -7.61 -9.19 -0.11
CA LYS A 80 -7.50 -9.24 -1.56
C LYS A 80 -8.69 -8.55 -2.20
N ILE A 81 -8.46 -7.50 -2.98
CA ILE A 81 -9.50 -6.92 -3.84
C ILE A 81 -9.63 -7.78 -5.10
N THR A 82 -10.86 -8.19 -5.42
CA THR A 82 -11.19 -9.06 -6.56
C THR A 82 -11.89 -8.30 -7.68
N SER A 83 -12.51 -7.16 -7.38
CA SER A 83 -13.20 -6.31 -8.35
C SER A 83 -13.10 -4.84 -8.00
N VAL A 84 -13.05 -3.99 -9.03
CA VAL A 84 -13.18 -2.54 -8.95
C VAL A 84 -14.16 -2.11 -10.03
N VAL A 85 -15.27 -1.48 -9.63
CA VAL A 85 -16.32 -1.00 -10.54
C VAL A 85 -16.43 0.51 -10.38
N LYS A 86 -16.43 1.23 -11.50
CA LYS A 86 -16.67 2.67 -11.50
C LYS A 86 -18.18 2.94 -11.68
N ASN A 87 -18.77 3.67 -10.75
CA ASN A 87 -20.16 4.11 -10.78
C ASN A 87 -20.17 5.64 -10.71
N ASP A 88 -20.44 6.30 -11.85
CA ASP A 88 -20.37 7.76 -11.96
C ASP A 88 -19.03 8.33 -11.44
N ASP A 89 -19.08 9.02 -10.29
CA ASP A 89 -17.93 9.69 -9.65
C ASP A 89 -17.28 8.86 -8.53
N ILE A 90 -17.78 7.65 -8.24
CA ILE A 90 -17.27 6.77 -7.19
C ILE A 90 -16.73 5.45 -7.74
N PHE A 91 -15.86 4.81 -6.96
CA PHE A 91 -15.39 3.46 -7.19
C PHE A 91 -15.89 2.53 -6.08
N THR A 92 -16.46 1.39 -6.48
CA THR A 92 -16.82 0.30 -5.58
C THR A 92 -15.80 -0.82 -5.71
N LEU A 93 -15.11 -1.14 -4.62
CA LEU A 93 -14.16 -2.24 -4.51
C LEU A 93 -14.85 -3.42 -3.82
N THR A 94 -14.63 -4.63 -4.32
CA THR A 94 -15.10 -5.87 -3.69
C THR A 94 -13.88 -6.70 -3.26
N SER A 95 -13.87 -7.16 -2.00
CA SER A 95 -12.85 -8.09 -1.50
C SER A 95 -13.26 -9.55 -1.68
N GLU A 96 -12.29 -10.45 -1.58
CA GLU A 96 -12.48 -11.90 -1.73
C GLU A 96 -13.48 -12.51 -0.73
N ASP A 97 -13.64 -11.88 0.45
CA ASP A 97 -14.61 -12.27 1.48
C ASP A 97 -16.01 -11.66 1.26
N GLY A 98 -16.23 -10.96 0.14
CA GLY A 98 -17.52 -10.36 -0.24
C GLY A 98 -17.80 -8.99 0.36
N ASN A 99 -16.89 -8.42 1.16
CA ASN A 99 -17.06 -7.05 1.65
C ASN A 99 -16.91 -6.03 0.51
N THR A 100 -17.60 -4.90 0.65
CA THR A 100 -17.56 -3.81 -0.32
C THR A 100 -17.05 -2.53 0.34
N PHE A 101 -16.29 -1.76 -0.43
CA PHE A 101 -15.73 -0.47 -0.02
C PHE A 101 -15.99 0.54 -1.13
N GLU A 102 -16.31 1.77 -0.75
CA GLU A 102 -16.51 2.88 -1.69
C GLU A 102 -15.41 3.91 -1.50
N SER A 103 -14.85 4.39 -2.61
CA SER A 103 -13.83 5.44 -2.69
C SER A 103 -14.17 6.45 -3.78
#